data_AF-A0A9E2QU81-F1
#
_entry.id   AF-A0A9E2QU81-F1
#
_cell.length_a   1.000
_cell.length_b   1.000
_cell.length_c   1.000
_cell.angle_alpha   90.00
_cell.angle_beta   90.00
_cell.angle_gamma   90.00
#
_symmetry.space_group_name_H-M   'P 1'
#
loop_
_entity.id
_entity.type
_entity.pdbx_description
1 polymer ?
#
loop_
_entity_poly.entity_id
_entity_poly.type
_entity_poly.pdbx_seq_one_letter_code
_entity_poly.pdbx_strand_id
1 'polypeptide(L)'
;MLLTRADDARRIWVEFEVSRADPVANQAKFASAAFFEGCPPGDALVSMASRHIAPGRKALLASTAMFMRAVGIPAFQVDLLPDLDGPRIKALNAAPPEELAAAPIDAVAEIDRVIAVADARLVNGWHRIHLADNAFTVGANVRAWNAELADASVAALWARRRVRFLAWDPASGLFAPSKFCAFVPAGMPERIAGQARVVREPPGGMNAALYFSLGEQDPRFDGHVARKHLERRLRYRPAPLSDAEGPLAAAWRLWRDRCPLTLADDALALVPPVA
;
A
#
# COMPACT_ATOMS: atom_id res chain seq x y z
N MET A 1 3.44 -1.87 20.13
CA MET A 1 2.91 -0.57 20.59
C MET A 1 1.43 -0.51 20.27
N LEU A 2 0.60 0.05 21.15
CA LEU A 2 -0.83 0.27 20.88
C LEU A 2 -1.08 1.78 20.84
N LEU A 3 -1.62 2.26 19.73
CA LEU A 3 -2.11 3.64 19.62
C LEU A 3 -3.63 3.62 19.74
N THR A 4 -4.17 4.42 20.65
CA THR A 4 -5.61 4.51 20.87
C THR A 4 -6.06 5.94 20.60
N ARG A 5 -7.15 6.11 19.84
CA ARG A 5 -7.78 7.43 19.69
C ARG A 5 -8.29 7.88 21.06
N ALA A 6 -8.24 9.18 21.35
CA ALA A 6 -8.59 9.71 22.68
C ALA A 6 -10.01 9.38 23.18
N ASP A 7 -10.91 9.00 22.29
CA ASP A 7 -12.29 8.60 22.57
C ASP A 7 -12.51 7.08 22.53
N ASP A 8 -11.43 6.29 22.54
CA ASP A 8 -11.38 4.83 22.49
C ASP A 8 -12.09 4.17 21.29
N ALA A 9 -12.56 4.97 20.32
CA ALA A 9 -13.31 4.44 19.18
C ALA A 9 -12.42 3.67 18.18
N ARG A 10 -11.10 3.67 18.38
CA ARG A 10 -10.14 3.08 17.46
C ARG A 10 -8.80 2.75 18.09
N ARG A 11 -8.28 1.57 17.76
CA ARG A 11 -6.95 1.12 18.14
C ARG A 11 -6.10 0.73 16.93
N ILE A 12 -4.84 1.15 16.92
CA ILE A 12 -3.86 0.73 15.92
C ILE A 12 -2.77 -0.05 16.65
N TRP A 13 -2.69 -1.34 16.35
CA TRP A 13 -1.66 -2.23 16.83
C TRP A 13 -0.44 -2.08 15.93
N VAL A 14 0.66 -1.58 16.50
CA VAL A 14 1.90 -1.32 15.77
C VAL A 14 2.98 -2.29 16.20
N GLU A 15 3.53 -3.00 15.23
CA GLU A 15 4.62 -3.96 15.43
C GLU A 15 5.88 -3.48 14.73
N PHE A 16 7.02 -3.59 15.42
CA PHE A 16 8.32 -3.22 14.87
C PHE A 16 9.05 -4.48 14.44
N GLU A 17 9.29 -4.60 13.14
CA GLU A 17 9.89 -5.77 12.50
C GLU A 17 11.34 -5.43 12.10
N VAL A 18 12.26 -5.62 13.04
CA VAL A 18 13.68 -5.27 12.87
C VAL A 18 14.51 -6.45 12.34
N SER A 19 14.28 -7.66 12.87
CA SER A 19 14.91 -8.89 12.42
C SER A 19 13.96 -10.06 12.64
N ARG A 20 13.66 -10.85 11.61
CA ARG A 20 12.68 -11.95 11.68
C ARG A 20 13.21 -13.22 11.07
N ALA A 21 13.09 -14.32 11.83
CA ALA A 21 13.21 -15.68 11.32
C ALA A 21 11.87 -16.14 10.71
N ASP A 22 10.78 -15.99 11.44
CA ASP A 22 9.40 -16.23 10.98
C ASP A 22 8.73 -14.88 10.72
N PRO A 23 8.50 -14.46 9.47
CA PRO A 23 7.89 -13.18 9.16
C PRO A 23 6.41 -13.09 9.56
N VAL A 24 5.64 -14.18 9.65
CA VAL A 24 4.15 -14.10 9.66
C VAL A 24 3.54 -14.34 11.04
N ALA A 25 4.30 -14.87 12.01
CA ALA A 25 3.75 -15.30 13.29
C ALA A 25 2.82 -14.27 13.99
N ASN A 26 3.17 -12.98 13.99
CA ASN A 26 2.36 -11.98 14.69
C ASN A 26 1.09 -11.59 13.92
N GLN A 27 1.19 -11.44 12.60
CA GLN A 27 0.03 -11.26 11.73
C GLN A 27 -0.95 -12.43 11.85
N ALA A 28 -0.43 -13.66 11.96
CA ALA A 28 -1.24 -14.84 12.22
C ALA A 28 -1.95 -14.78 13.59
N LYS A 29 -1.24 -14.42 14.67
CA LYS A 29 -1.86 -14.24 16.00
C LYS A 29 -2.97 -13.19 15.96
N PHE A 30 -2.72 -12.04 15.33
CA PHE A 30 -3.72 -10.99 15.18
C PHE A 30 -4.91 -11.46 14.34
N ALA A 31 -4.67 -12.15 13.23
CA ALA A 31 -5.73 -12.71 12.40
C ALA A 31 -6.58 -13.73 13.16
N SER A 32 -5.95 -14.61 13.95
CA SER A 32 -6.66 -15.57 14.79
C SER A 32 -7.51 -14.87 15.86
N ALA A 33 -6.97 -13.89 16.57
CA ALA A 33 -7.73 -13.10 17.54
C ALA A 33 -8.92 -12.39 16.87
N ALA A 34 -8.68 -11.71 15.75
CA ALA A 34 -9.72 -11.06 14.96
C ALA A 34 -10.81 -12.03 14.46
N PHE A 35 -10.45 -13.27 14.16
CA PHE A 35 -11.38 -14.31 13.73
C PHE A 35 -12.24 -14.84 14.89
N PHE A 36 -11.64 -15.14 16.04
CA PHE A 36 -12.35 -15.72 17.18
C PHE A 36 -13.10 -14.68 18.03
N GLU A 37 -12.52 -13.51 18.25
CA GLU A 37 -13.07 -12.47 19.12
C GLU A 37 -13.79 -11.36 18.32
N GLY A 38 -13.55 -11.30 17.01
CA GLY A 38 -13.96 -10.19 16.15
C GLY A 38 -12.92 -9.06 16.13
N CYS A 39 -12.93 -8.28 15.06
CA CYS A 39 -12.13 -7.06 14.96
C CYS A 39 -13.08 -5.85 14.95
N PRO A 40 -13.00 -4.95 15.96
CA PRO A 40 -13.78 -3.71 15.94
C PRO A 40 -13.57 -2.94 14.62
N PRO A 41 -14.60 -2.29 14.04
CA PRO A 41 -14.50 -1.62 12.74
C PRO A 41 -13.45 -0.49 12.65
N GLY A 42 -12.96 0.01 13.78
CA GLY A 42 -11.87 0.98 13.83
C GLY A 42 -10.48 0.36 13.90
N ASP A 43 -10.36 -0.91 14.28
CA ASP A 43 -9.08 -1.49 14.65
C ASP A 43 -8.25 -1.89 13.43
N ALA A 44 -6.94 -1.69 13.54
CA ALA A 44 -5.98 -2.03 12.50
C ALA A 44 -4.68 -2.59 13.07
N LEU A 45 -4.05 -3.47 12.30
CA LEU A 45 -2.67 -3.92 12.50
C LEU A 45 -1.76 -3.20 11.51
N VAL A 46 -0.63 -2.66 11.99
CA VAL A 46 0.42 -2.08 11.15
C VAL A 46 1.77 -2.68 11.54
N SER A 47 2.35 -3.44 10.61
CA SER A 47 3.71 -3.97 10.74
C SER A 47 4.71 -3.00 10.12
N MET A 48 5.59 -2.42 10.92
CA MET A 48 6.69 -1.57 10.46
C MET A 48 7.92 -2.42 10.15
N ALA A 49 8.16 -2.72 8.88
CA ALA A 49 9.21 -3.62 8.40
C ALA A 49 10.49 -2.87 8.03
N SER A 50 11.58 -3.17 8.75
CA SER A 50 12.89 -2.60 8.47
C SER A 50 13.49 -3.10 7.15
N ARG A 51 14.45 -2.34 6.63
CA ARG A 51 15.29 -2.76 5.49
C ARG A 51 16.31 -3.84 5.86
N HIS A 52 16.46 -4.18 7.13
CA HIS A 52 17.34 -5.27 7.55
C HIS A 52 16.72 -6.65 7.29
N ILE A 53 15.39 -6.72 7.14
CA ILE A 53 14.68 -7.96 6.81
C ILE A 53 14.94 -8.34 5.36
N ALA A 54 15.25 -9.62 5.13
CA ALA A 54 15.44 -10.18 3.79
C ALA A 54 14.22 -9.89 2.88
N PRO A 55 14.42 -9.48 1.61
CA PRO A 55 13.33 -9.06 0.71
C PRO A 55 12.18 -10.06 0.61
N GLY A 56 12.48 -11.36 0.48
CA GLY A 56 11.45 -12.41 0.41
C GLY A 56 10.58 -12.50 1.67
N ARG A 57 11.16 -12.28 2.86
CA ARG A 57 10.40 -12.27 4.13
C ARG A 57 9.52 -11.03 4.25
N LYS A 58 10.02 -9.89 3.78
CA LYS A 58 9.25 -8.63 3.72
C LYS A 58 8.10 -8.69 2.71
N ALA A 59 8.32 -9.35 1.56
CA ALA A 59 7.24 -9.63 0.60
C ALA A 59 6.18 -10.55 1.20
N LEU A 60 6.59 -11.58 1.95
CA LEU A 60 5.66 -12.47 2.63
C LEU A 60 4.80 -11.72 3.67
N LEU A 61 5.41 -10.90 4.55
CA LEU A 61 4.69 -10.00 5.46
C LEU A 61 3.67 -9.11 4.74
N ALA A 62 4.07 -8.46 3.64
CA ALA A 62 3.20 -7.58 2.85
C ALA A 62 2.02 -8.35 2.22
N SER A 63 2.30 -9.53 1.67
CA SER A 63 1.27 -10.40 1.06
C SER A 63 0.27 -10.93 2.08
N THR A 64 0.70 -11.25 3.30
CA THR A 64 -0.19 -11.64 4.39
C THR A 64 -1.08 -10.48 4.83
N ALA A 65 -0.53 -9.27 4.97
CA ALA A 65 -1.33 -8.08 5.28
C ALA A 65 -2.40 -7.84 4.20
N MET A 66 -2.05 -8.03 2.93
CA MET A 66 -2.98 -7.95 1.80
C MET A 66 -4.08 -9.02 1.89
N PHE A 67 -3.74 -10.26 2.23
CA PHE A 67 -4.72 -11.33 2.45
C PHE A 67 -5.67 -11.00 3.61
N MET A 68 -5.14 -10.52 4.74
CA MET A 68 -5.93 -10.10 5.90
C MET A 68 -6.95 -9.01 5.50
N ARG A 69 -6.55 -8.01 4.71
CA ARG A 69 -7.47 -6.98 4.19
C ARG A 69 -8.56 -7.57 3.31
N ALA A 70 -8.25 -8.57 2.49
CA ALA A 70 -9.21 -9.25 1.63
C ALA A 70 -10.31 -9.96 2.44
N VAL A 71 -9.98 -10.50 3.62
CA VAL A 71 -10.94 -11.12 4.54
C VAL A 71 -11.56 -10.14 5.55
N GLY A 72 -11.30 -8.84 5.38
CA GLY A 72 -11.92 -7.76 6.15
C GLY A 72 -11.19 -7.37 7.45
N ILE A 73 -9.98 -7.88 7.65
CA ILE A 73 -9.10 -7.51 8.77
C ILE A 73 -8.17 -6.38 8.30
N PRO A 74 -8.27 -5.14 8.80
CA PRO A 74 -7.39 -4.05 8.39
C PRO A 74 -5.96 -4.30 8.84
N ALA A 75 -5.12 -4.76 7.93
CA ALA A 75 -3.71 -5.00 8.19
C ALA A 75 -2.87 -4.29 7.14
N PHE A 76 -1.76 -3.70 7.57
CA PHE A 76 -0.89 -2.91 6.72
C PHE A 76 0.57 -3.22 7.05
N GLN A 77 1.46 -3.06 6.07
CA GLN A 77 2.88 -3.04 6.30
C GLN A 77 3.47 -1.74 5.75
N VAL A 78 4.20 -1.01 6.59
CA VAL A 78 4.98 0.17 6.19
C VAL A 78 6.48 -0.10 6.38
N ASP A 79 7.34 0.62 5.67
CA ASP A 79 8.79 0.56 5.94
C ASP A 79 9.10 1.18 7.31
N LEU A 80 9.89 0.52 8.16
CA LEU A 80 10.39 1.12 9.40
C LEU A 80 11.58 2.03 9.08
N LEU A 81 11.51 3.31 9.45
CA LEU A 81 12.57 4.30 9.24
C LEU A 81 13.06 4.30 7.78
N PRO A 82 12.21 4.71 6.81
CA PRO A 82 12.47 4.55 5.39
C PRO A 82 13.69 5.32 4.87
N ASP A 83 14.24 6.23 5.66
CA ASP A 83 15.43 7.01 5.32
C ASP A 83 16.72 6.37 5.85
N LEU A 84 16.62 5.27 6.60
CA LEU A 84 17.75 4.50 7.12
C LEU A 84 17.94 3.20 6.34
N ASP A 85 19.18 2.71 6.29
CA ASP A 85 19.51 1.41 5.73
C ASP A 85 19.46 0.30 6.80
N GLY A 86 19.57 -0.95 6.36
CA GLY A 86 19.56 -2.11 7.24
C GLY A 86 20.65 -2.06 8.34
N PRO A 87 21.92 -1.78 7.99
CA PRO A 87 22.99 -1.64 8.97
C PRO A 87 22.72 -0.59 10.04
N ARG A 88 22.23 0.61 9.66
CA ARG A 88 21.94 1.68 10.62
C ARG A 88 20.78 1.30 11.54
N ILE A 89 19.73 0.67 11.02
CA ILE A 89 18.62 0.17 11.83
C ILE A 89 19.10 -0.89 12.82
N LYS A 90 19.97 -1.82 12.38
CA LYS A 90 20.56 -2.83 13.25
C LYS A 90 21.40 -2.20 14.38
N ALA A 91 22.18 -1.16 14.07
CA ALA A 91 22.94 -0.42 15.06
C ALA A 91 22.02 0.25 16.09
N LEU A 92 20.96 0.94 15.64
CA LEU A 92 19.97 1.55 16.54
C LEU A 92 19.31 0.50 17.45
N ASN A 93 18.93 -0.65 16.92
CA ASN A 93 18.29 -1.71 17.71
C ASN A 93 19.21 -2.31 18.79
N ALA A 94 20.53 -2.15 18.66
CA ALA A 94 21.51 -2.59 19.64
C ALA A 94 22.01 -1.44 20.55
N ALA A 95 21.63 -0.20 20.26
CA ALA A 95 22.07 0.97 21.00
C ALA A 95 21.37 1.05 22.37
N PRO A 96 22.06 1.59 23.39
CA PRO A 96 21.44 1.80 24.69
C PRO A 96 20.40 2.95 24.65
N PRO A 97 19.46 3.01 25.62
CA PRO A 97 18.36 3.96 25.60
C PRO A 97 18.77 5.43 25.47
N GLU A 98 19.88 5.83 26.09
CA GLU A 98 20.42 7.19 26.00
C GLU A 98 20.85 7.58 24.58
N GLU A 99 21.45 6.65 23.84
CA GLU A 99 21.84 6.88 22.44
C GLU A 99 20.62 6.89 21.52
N LEU A 100 19.60 6.07 21.81
CA LEU A 100 18.33 6.09 21.09
C LEU A 100 17.58 7.41 21.29
N ALA A 101 17.57 7.95 22.51
CA ALA A 101 16.94 9.23 22.81
C ALA A 101 17.63 10.41 22.09
N ALA A 102 18.94 10.30 21.84
CA ALA A 102 19.72 11.28 21.09
C ALA A 102 19.70 11.03 19.57
N ALA A 103 19.15 9.91 19.10
CA ALA A 103 19.12 9.59 17.67
C ALA A 103 18.19 10.58 16.93
N PRO A 104 18.58 11.07 15.74
CA PRO A 104 17.76 11.99 14.95
C PRO A 104 16.61 11.25 14.25
N ILE A 105 15.72 10.64 15.03
CA ILE A 105 14.54 9.92 14.56
C ILE A 105 13.32 10.82 14.75
N ASP A 106 12.67 11.16 13.64
CA ASP A 106 11.37 11.85 13.69
C ASP A 106 10.25 10.85 13.99
N ALA A 107 10.08 10.53 15.26
CA ALA A 107 9.06 9.58 15.71
C ALA A 107 7.64 10.05 15.37
N VAL A 108 7.39 11.37 15.36
CA VAL A 108 6.08 11.93 15.02
C VAL A 108 5.75 11.65 13.56
N ALA A 109 6.70 11.88 12.65
CA ALA A 109 6.51 11.55 11.23
C ALA A 109 6.25 10.04 11.02
N GLU A 110 6.90 9.17 11.80
CA GLU A 110 6.68 7.72 11.70
C GLU A 110 5.28 7.30 12.20
N ILE A 111 4.82 7.89 13.30
CA ILE A 111 3.45 7.69 13.81
C ILE A 111 2.43 8.20 12.78
N ASP A 112 2.66 9.36 12.16
CA ASP A 112 1.79 9.92 11.13
C ASP A 112 1.68 8.99 9.90
N ARG A 113 2.76 8.30 9.51
CA ARG A 113 2.71 7.32 8.40
C ARG A 113 1.87 6.11 8.77
N VAL A 114 1.99 5.61 10.00
CA VAL A 114 1.18 4.50 10.53
C VAL A 114 -0.31 4.85 10.53
N ILE A 115 -0.66 6.02 11.08
CA ILE A 115 -2.04 6.51 11.10
C ILE A 115 -2.56 6.65 9.67
N ALA A 116 -1.78 7.25 8.77
CA ALA A 116 -2.24 7.53 7.41
C ALA A 116 -2.69 6.30 6.60
N VAL A 117 -2.04 5.14 6.78
CA VAL A 117 -2.41 3.89 6.08
C VAL A 117 -3.55 3.16 6.79
N ALA A 118 -3.58 3.22 8.12
CA ALA A 118 -4.64 2.61 8.91
C ALA A 118 -5.97 3.35 8.75
N ASP A 119 -5.94 4.66 8.46
CA ASP A 119 -7.12 5.50 8.29
C ASP A 119 -7.84 5.19 6.97
N ALA A 120 -9.08 4.72 7.08
CA ALA A 120 -9.96 4.64 5.92
C ALA A 120 -10.29 6.06 5.44
N ARG A 121 -9.94 6.35 4.18
CA ARG A 121 -10.25 7.60 3.49
C ARG A 121 -11.70 7.64 3.03
N LEU A 122 -12.25 6.49 2.66
CA LEU A 122 -13.60 6.39 2.13
C LEU A 122 -14.27 5.12 2.67
N VAL A 123 -15.58 5.19 2.86
CA VAL A 123 -16.43 4.02 3.02
C VAL A 123 -17.39 4.01 1.84
N ASN A 124 -17.37 2.97 1.02
CA ASN A 124 -18.28 2.79 -0.12
C ASN A 124 -18.81 1.36 -0.13
N GLY A 125 -20.13 1.23 0.03
CA GLY A 125 -20.81 -0.06 0.05
C GLY A 125 -20.17 -0.99 1.08
N TRP A 126 -19.45 -2.00 0.60
CA TRP A 126 -18.82 -3.07 1.39
C TRP A 126 -17.33 -2.86 1.68
N HIS A 127 -16.76 -1.71 1.31
CA HIS A 127 -15.32 -1.47 1.38
C HIS A 127 -14.98 -0.24 2.20
N ARG A 128 -13.91 -0.36 2.99
CA ARG A 128 -13.13 0.77 3.49
C ARG A 128 -11.94 0.95 2.57
N ILE A 129 -11.73 2.16 2.05
CA ILE A 129 -10.63 2.47 1.14
C ILE A 129 -9.53 3.15 1.94
N HIS A 130 -8.35 2.55 1.95
CA HIS A 130 -7.16 3.01 2.66
C HIS A 130 -6.11 3.50 1.67
N LEU A 131 -5.07 4.16 2.18
CA LEU A 131 -3.87 4.43 1.39
C LEU A 131 -3.02 3.16 1.28
N ALA A 132 -2.36 2.97 0.13
CA ALA A 132 -1.43 1.85 -0.08
C ALA A 132 -0.28 1.93 0.93
N ASP A 133 0.10 0.80 1.50
CA ASP A 133 0.95 0.73 2.70
C ASP A 133 2.45 0.65 2.37
N ASN A 134 2.82 0.05 1.24
CA ASN A 134 4.21 -0.09 0.79
C ASN A 134 4.32 -0.27 -0.73
N ALA A 135 5.55 -0.31 -1.24
CA ALA A 135 5.83 -0.48 -2.66
C ALA A 135 5.39 -1.86 -3.21
N PHE A 136 5.39 -2.92 -2.39
CA PHE A 136 4.88 -4.23 -2.80
C PHE A 136 3.39 -4.18 -3.14
N THR A 137 2.59 -3.53 -2.30
CA THR A 137 1.15 -3.32 -2.52
C THR A 137 0.87 -2.43 -3.72
N VAL A 138 1.63 -1.34 -3.90
CA VAL A 138 1.55 -0.50 -5.10
C VAL A 138 1.85 -1.32 -6.36
N GLY A 139 2.91 -2.14 -6.33
CA GLY A 139 3.26 -3.03 -7.44
C GLY A 139 2.21 -4.10 -7.72
N ALA A 140 1.54 -4.62 -6.69
CA ALA A 140 0.41 -5.53 -6.86
C ALA A 140 -0.76 -4.85 -7.58
N ASN A 141 -1.10 -3.62 -7.20
CA ASN A 141 -2.10 -2.82 -7.91
C ASN A 141 -1.69 -2.52 -9.37
N VAL A 142 -0.40 -2.24 -9.63
CA VAL A 142 0.10 -2.05 -11.00
C VAL A 142 -0.14 -3.31 -11.84
N ARG A 143 0.21 -4.49 -11.32
CA ARG A 143 0.01 -5.76 -12.03
C ARG A 143 -1.47 -6.10 -12.23
N ALA A 144 -2.30 -5.89 -11.20
CA ALA A 144 -3.74 -6.12 -11.28
C ALA A 144 -4.39 -5.23 -12.36
N TRP A 145 -4.07 -3.94 -12.36
CA TRP A 145 -4.57 -3.01 -13.38
C TRP A 145 -4.20 -3.45 -14.81
N ASN A 146 -2.95 -3.87 -15.02
CA ASN A 146 -2.51 -4.34 -16.34
C ASN A 146 -3.19 -5.66 -16.75
N ALA A 147 -3.46 -6.56 -15.80
CA ALA A 147 -4.20 -7.78 -16.07
C ALA A 147 -5.65 -7.49 -16.48
N GLU A 148 -6.30 -6.53 -15.82
CA GLU A 148 -7.67 -6.12 -16.14
C GLU A 148 -7.80 -5.41 -17.49
N LEU A 149 -6.74 -4.77 -17.99
CA LEU A 149 -6.74 -4.19 -19.33
C LEU A 149 -6.83 -5.22 -20.47
N ALA A 150 -6.62 -6.51 -20.19
CA ALA A 150 -6.88 -7.56 -21.17
C ALA A 150 -8.39 -7.65 -21.53
N ASP A 151 -9.27 -7.16 -20.65
CA ASP A 151 -10.69 -7.01 -20.94
C ASP A 151 -10.95 -5.71 -21.72
N ALA A 152 -11.48 -5.84 -22.93
CA ALA A 152 -11.78 -4.73 -23.83
C ALA A 152 -12.76 -3.71 -23.22
N SER A 153 -13.70 -4.16 -22.38
CA SER A 153 -14.66 -3.28 -21.71
C SER A 153 -13.98 -2.39 -20.68
N VAL A 154 -13.03 -2.94 -19.91
CA VAL A 154 -12.23 -2.21 -18.94
C VAL A 154 -11.26 -1.26 -19.65
N ALA A 155 -10.59 -1.74 -20.70
CA ALA A 155 -9.69 -0.91 -21.51
C ALA A 155 -10.40 0.32 -22.09
N ALA A 156 -11.64 0.17 -22.59
CA ALA A 156 -12.45 1.27 -23.11
C ALA A 156 -12.77 2.33 -22.04
N LEU A 157 -13.02 1.94 -20.79
CA LEU A 157 -13.23 2.87 -19.68
C LEU A 157 -11.97 3.70 -19.38
N TRP A 158 -10.81 3.05 -19.42
CA TRP A 158 -9.52 3.71 -19.16
C TRP A 158 -9.05 4.61 -20.31
N ALA A 159 -9.35 4.27 -21.56
CA ALA A 159 -8.97 5.06 -22.73
C ALA A 159 -9.51 6.51 -22.68
N ARG A 160 -10.64 6.71 -21.99
CA ARG A 160 -11.28 8.03 -21.80
C ARG A 160 -10.56 8.93 -20.78
N ARG A 161 -9.54 8.41 -20.09
CA ARG A 161 -8.84 9.10 -19.02
C ARG A 161 -7.52 9.68 -19.51
N ARG A 162 -7.29 10.96 -19.21
CA ARG A 162 -5.96 11.58 -19.32
C ARG A 162 -5.21 11.40 -18.00
N VAL A 163 -4.05 10.75 -18.04
CA VAL A 163 -3.23 10.44 -16.86
C VAL A 163 -1.90 11.18 -16.93
N ARG A 164 -1.53 11.87 -15.84
CA ARG A 164 -0.24 12.56 -15.72
C ARG A 164 0.79 11.80 -14.89
N PHE A 165 0.37 11.10 -13.84
CA PHE A 165 1.27 10.42 -12.90
C PHE A 165 1.04 8.91 -12.94
N LEU A 166 2.08 8.16 -13.30
CA LEU A 166 2.08 6.69 -13.35
C LEU A 166 2.93 6.12 -12.21
N ALA A 167 2.45 5.12 -11.49
CA ALA A 167 3.29 4.31 -10.61
C ALA A 167 4.03 3.25 -11.44
N TRP A 168 5.33 3.07 -11.20
CA TRP A 168 6.15 2.06 -11.85
C TRP A 168 6.41 0.88 -10.88
N ASP A 169 6.27 -0.34 -11.39
CA ASP A 169 6.68 -1.57 -10.70
C ASP A 169 7.95 -2.14 -11.37
N PRO A 170 9.15 -1.94 -10.78
CA PRO A 170 10.41 -2.40 -11.37
C PRO A 170 10.47 -3.92 -11.56
N ALA A 171 9.77 -4.70 -10.73
CA ALA A 171 9.81 -6.16 -10.79
C ALA A 171 9.14 -6.70 -12.05
N SER A 172 8.06 -6.06 -12.52
CA SER A 172 7.36 -6.44 -13.76
C SER A 172 7.69 -5.55 -14.96
N GLY A 173 8.30 -4.38 -14.73
CA GLY A 173 8.49 -3.37 -15.77
C GLY A 173 7.19 -2.70 -16.23
N LEU A 174 6.11 -2.83 -15.45
CA LEU A 174 4.79 -2.31 -15.81
C LEU A 174 4.51 -0.96 -15.13
N PHE A 175 3.54 -0.24 -15.70
CA PHE A 175 3.05 1.04 -15.18
C PHE A 175 1.54 0.99 -14.99
N ALA A 176 1.02 1.82 -14.09
CA ALA A 176 -0.42 2.05 -13.95
C ALA A 176 -0.70 3.44 -13.37
N PRO A 177 -1.92 4.00 -13.51
CA PRO A 177 -2.27 5.30 -12.94
C PRO A 177 -2.03 5.36 -11.43
N SER A 178 -1.25 6.34 -10.98
CA SER A 178 -0.90 6.49 -9.55
C SER A 178 -2.11 6.56 -8.62
N LYS A 179 -3.21 7.20 -9.06
CA LYS A 179 -4.48 7.25 -8.32
C LYS A 179 -5.08 5.86 -8.12
N PHE A 180 -4.95 4.95 -9.09
CA PHE A 180 -5.40 3.56 -8.92
C PHE A 180 -4.51 2.83 -7.90
N CYS A 181 -3.19 3.02 -7.99
CA CYS A 181 -2.24 2.27 -7.20
C CYS A 181 -2.07 2.76 -5.75
N ALA A 182 -2.40 4.02 -5.46
CA ALA A 182 -2.20 4.64 -4.16
C ALA A 182 -3.26 4.29 -3.10
N PHE A 183 -4.31 3.55 -3.48
CA PHE A 183 -5.37 3.16 -2.56
C PHE A 183 -5.59 1.63 -2.56
N VAL A 184 -6.04 1.11 -1.44
CA VAL A 184 -6.38 -0.31 -1.27
C VAL A 184 -7.69 -0.50 -0.52
N PRO A 185 -8.53 -1.45 -0.93
CA PRO A 185 -9.70 -1.81 -0.16
C PRO A 185 -9.34 -2.72 1.03
N ALA A 186 -10.06 -2.52 2.12
CA ALA A 186 -10.27 -3.54 3.14
C ALA A 186 -11.76 -3.87 3.14
N GLY A 187 -12.09 -5.17 3.06
CA GLY A 187 -13.47 -5.61 3.18
C GLY A 187 -14.08 -5.14 4.51
N MET A 188 -15.37 -4.81 4.50
CA MET A 188 -16.11 -4.75 5.75
C MET A 188 -16.59 -6.16 6.10
N PRO A 189 -16.32 -6.64 7.32
CA PRO A 189 -16.88 -7.90 7.78
C PRO A 189 -18.38 -7.68 7.99
N GLU A 190 -19.20 -8.08 7.03
CA GLU A 190 -20.60 -8.34 7.32
C GLU A 190 -20.70 -9.62 8.15
N ARG A 191 -21.22 -9.50 9.37
CA ARG A 191 -21.76 -10.64 10.11
C ARG A 191 -23.11 -11.04 9.49
N ILE A 192 -23.12 -11.61 8.30
CA ILE A 192 -24.27 -12.41 7.86
C ILE A 192 -23.99 -13.85 8.29
N ALA A 193 -24.67 -14.28 9.35
CA ALA A 193 -24.65 -15.66 9.80
C ALA A 193 -25.08 -16.57 8.64
N GLY A 194 -24.22 -17.51 8.23
CA GLY A 194 -24.56 -18.60 7.31
C GLY A 194 -24.15 -18.44 5.85
N GLN A 195 -23.54 -17.33 5.43
CA GLN A 195 -22.95 -17.23 4.09
C GLN A 195 -21.43 -17.17 4.18
N ALA A 196 -20.78 -18.32 3.99
CA ALA A 196 -19.36 -18.38 3.73
C ALA A 196 -19.07 -17.55 2.47
N ARG A 197 -18.40 -16.41 2.65
CA ARG A 197 -17.96 -15.59 1.53
C ARG A 197 -16.94 -16.42 0.75
N VAL A 198 -17.33 -16.92 -0.41
CA VAL A 198 -16.35 -17.35 -1.40
C VAL A 198 -15.57 -16.10 -1.76
N VAL A 199 -14.29 -16.05 -1.41
CA VAL A 199 -13.35 -15.01 -1.84
C VAL A 199 -13.28 -15.10 -3.37
N ARG A 200 -14.21 -14.41 -4.06
CA ARG A 200 -14.31 -14.42 -5.52
C ARG A 200 -13.43 -13.37 -6.18
N GLU A 201 -12.99 -12.36 -5.42
CA GLU A 201 -12.15 -11.27 -5.94
C GLU A 201 -10.69 -11.45 -5.48
N PRO A 202 -9.71 -11.17 -6.36
CA PRO A 202 -8.28 -11.31 -6.06
C PRO A 202 -7.86 -10.43 -4.86
N PRO A 203 -6.77 -10.79 -4.16
CA PRO A 203 -6.54 -10.37 -2.79
C PRO A 203 -6.26 -8.86 -2.65
N GLY A 204 -7.10 -8.17 -1.87
CA GLY A 204 -6.76 -6.99 -1.06
C GLY A 204 -6.20 -5.74 -1.77
N GLY A 205 -6.24 -5.70 -3.11
CA GLY A 205 -5.80 -4.61 -3.96
C GLY A 205 -6.97 -3.89 -4.65
N MET A 206 -6.70 -2.76 -5.30
CA MET A 206 -7.69 -2.02 -6.07
C MET A 206 -8.01 -2.76 -7.38
N ASN A 207 -9.28 -2.72 -7.81
CA ASN A 207 -9.75 -3.24 -9.09
C ASN A 207 -10.55 -2.15 -9.85
N ALA A 208 -10.73 -2.30 -11.16
CA ALA A 208 -11.41 -1.31 -11.99
C ALA A 208 -12.86 -1.08 -11.58
N ALA A 209 -13.62 -2.14 -11.26
CA ALA A 209 -15.02 -2.04 -10.86
C ALA A 209 -15.17 -1.16 -9.61
N LEU A 210 -14.36 -1.41 -8.59
CA LEU A 210 -14.32 -0.60 -7.38
C LEU A 210 -13.85 0.82 -7.69
N TYR A 211 -12.72 0.97 -8.39
CA TYR A 211 -12.15 2.27 -8.76
C TYR A 211 -13.18 3.20 -9.41
N PHE A 212 -13.94 2.70 -10.40
CA PHE A 212 -14.95 3.49 -11.10
C PHE A 212 -16.20 3.75 -10.26
N SER A 213 -16.52 2.90 -9.28
CA SER A 213 -17.64 3.13 -8.36
C SER A 213 -17.37 4.18 -7.28
N LEU A 214 -16.09 4.50 -6.98
CA LEU A 214 -15.75 5.52 -5.97
C LEU A 214 -16.10 6.95 -6.42
N GLY A 215 -16.31 7.17 -7.72
CA GLY A 215 -16.59 8.48 -8.29
C GLY A 215 -15.39 9.45 -8.25
N GLU A 216 -15.43 10.48 -9.10
CA GLU A 216 -14.34 11.48 -9.17
C GLU A 216 -14.52 12.65 -8.20
N GLN A 217 -15.70 12.81 -7.62
CA GLN A 217 -16.08 13.99 -6.86
C GLN A 217 -15.71 13.88 -5.37
N ASP A 218 -15.24 12.71 -4.89
CA ASP A 218 -14.82 12.59 -3.49
C ASP A 218 -13.38 13.11 -3.32
N PRO A 219 -13.16 14.21 -2.57
CA PRO A 219 -11.84 14.81 -2.41
C PRO A 219 -10.85 13.91 -1.66
N ARG A 220 -11.32 12.86 -0.98
CA ARG A 220 -10.49 11.88 -0.27
C ARG A 220 -9.93 10.82 -1.23
N PHE A 221 -10.59 10.65 -2.38
CA PHE A 221 -10.14 9.82 -3.49
C PHE A 221 -9.71 10.70 -4.66
N ASP A 222 -8.58 11.39 -4.46
CA ASP A 222 -8.06 12.41 -5.37
C ASP A 222 -6.64 12.07 -5.88
N GLY A 223 -6.32 12.52 -7.10
CA GLY A 223 -5.03 12.28 -7.74
C GLY A 223 -3.86 13.01 -7.08
N HIS A 224 -4.08 14.19 -6.52
CA HIS A 224 -3.05 14.92 -5.77
C HIS A 224 -2.80 14.29 -4.39
N VAL A 225 -3.85 13.79 -3.73
CA VAL A 225 -3.71 12.97 -2.50
C VAL A 225 -2.88 11.72 -2.79
N ALA A 226 -3.21 10.98 -3.86
CA ALA A 226 -2.49 9.79 -4.29
C ALA A 226 -1.00 10.08 -4.51
N ARG A 227 -0.69 11.10 -5.32
CA ARG A 227 0.68 11.50 -5.61
C ARG A 227 1.45 11.89 -4.35
N LYS A 228 0.89 12.79 -3.53
CA LYS A 228 1.53 13.23 -2.28
C LYS A 228 1.79 12.05 -1.34
N HIS A 229 0.90 11.08 -1.28
CA HIS A 229 1.09 9.89 -0.48
C HIS A 229 2.28 9.05 -0.96
N LEU A 230 2.34 8.74 -2.26
CA LEU A 230 3.43 7.98 -2.86
C LEU A 230 4.78 8.70 -2.66
N GLU A 231 4.85 10.00 -2.96
CA GLU A 231 6.08 10.79 -2.80
C GLU A 231 6.50 10.93 -1.33
N ARG A 232 5.58 11.37 -0.46
CA ARG A 232 5.93 11.78 0.91
C ARG A 232 5.90 10.66 1.93
N ARG A 233 5.13 9.59 1.74
CA ARG A 233 5.04 8.51 2.75
C ARG A 233 5.71 7.23 2.30
N LEU A 234 5.64 6.93 1.01
CA LEU A 234 6.29 5.75 0.41
C LEU A 234 7.63 6.08 -0.25
N ARG A 235 8.07 7.34 -0.23
CA ARG A 235 9.36 7.81 -0.77
C ARG A 235 9.55 7.54 -2.27
N TYR A 236 8.46 7.55 -3.04
CA TYR A 236 8.55 7.49 -4.49
C TYR A 236 9.16 8.78 -5.03
N ARG A 237 9.99 8.67 -6.06
CA ARG A 237 10.62 9.81 -6.73
C ARG A 237 9.96 10.05 -8.09
N PRO A 238 9.48 11.26 -8.39
CA PRO A 238 8.99 11.58 -9.72
C PRO A 238 10.17 11.64 -10.70
N ALA A 239 10.00 11.02 -11.87
CA ALA A 239 10.94 11.04 -12.98
C ALA A 239 10.18 11.35 -14.28
N PRO A 240 10.59 12.35 -15.08
CA PRO A 240 10.03 12.58 -16.41
C PRO A 240 10.16 11.34 -17.29
N LEU A 241 9.08 10.98 -17.96
CA LEU A 241 9.10 9.85 -18.90
C LEU A 241 9.80 10.19 -20.23
N SER A 242 9.84 11.48 -20.59
CA SER A 242 10.61 11.99 -21.74
C SER A 242 12.11 11.79 -21.57
N ASP A 243 12.58 11.91 -20.32
CA ASP A 243 14.00 11.91 -19.96
C ASP A 243 14.37 10.62 -19.22
N ALA A 244 13.53 9.58 -19.35
CA ALA A 244 13.78 8.32 -18.67
C ALA A 244 15.04 7.65 -19.24
N GLU A 245 15.88 7.15 -18.33
CA GLU A 245 17.10 6.41 -18.67
C GLU A 245 17.09 4.98 -18.10
N GLY A 246 17.99 4.14 -18.59
CA GLY A 246 18.25 2.81 -18.04
C GLY A 246 17.02 1.87 -18.05
N PRO A 247 16.81 1.07 -16.98
CA PRO A 247 15.71 0.12 -16.90
C PRO A 247 14.32 0.76 -17.01
N LEU A 248 14.16 2.00 -16.51
CA LEU A 248 12.90 2.73 -16.59
C LEU A 248 12.52 3.04 -18.04
N ALA A 249 13.50 3.51 -18.84
CA ALA A 249 13.29 3.80 -20.26
C ALA A 249 12.93 2.57 -21.08
N ALA A 250 13.62 1.45 -20.82
CA ALA A 250 13.35 0.18 -21.50
C ALA A 250 11.95 -0.34 -21.18
N ALA A 251 11.59 -0.34 -19.89
CA ALA A 251 10.25 -0.70 -19.43
C ALA A 251 9.17 0.21 -20.05
N TRP A 252 9.45 1.52 -20.09
CA TRP A 252 8.52 2.51 -20.63
C TRP A 252 8.15 2.22 -22.09
N ARG A 253 9.15 2.02 -22.96
CA ARG A 253 8.93 1.71 -24.38
C ARG A 253 8.08 0.45 -24.56
N LEU A 254 8.45 -0.63 -23.87
CA LEU A 254 7.74 -1.92 -23.96
C LEU A 254 6.30 -1.86 -23.46
N TRP A 255 6.03 -1.03 -22.46
CA TRP A 255 4.69 -0.91 -21.90
C TRP A 255 3.82 0.06 -22.71
N ARG A 256 4.36 1.19 -23.15
CA ARG A 256 3.61 2.26 -23.81
C ARG A 256 2.90 1.79 -25.08
N ASP A 257 3.55 0.96 -25.88
CA ASP A 257 3.01 0.44 -27.15
C ASP A 257 1.75 -0.41 -26.97
N ARG A 258 1.54 -0.96 -25.77
CA ARG A 258 0.42 -1.84 -25.42
C ARG A 258 -0.64 -1.14 -24.56
N CYS A 259 -0.39 0.10 -24.14
CA CYS A 259 -1.22 0.76 -23.16
C CYS A 259 -2.28 1.66 -23.81
N PRO A 260 -3.58 1.48 -23.52
CA PRO A 260 -4.66 2.29 -24.08
C PRO A 260 -4.81 3.67 -23.44
N LEU A 261 -3.98 4.04 -22.45
CA LEU A 261 -4.13 5.30 -21.74
C LEU A 261 -3.76 6.51 -22.61
N THR A 262 -4.57 7.57 -22.48
CA THR A 262 -4.17 8.90 -22.91
C THR A 262 -3.29 9.53 -21.82
N LEU A 263 -2.11 10.02 -22.20
CA LEU A 263 -1.16 10.61 -21.26
C LEU A 263 -1.10 12.11 -21.44
N ALA A 264 -0.77 12.83 -20.36
CA ALA A 264 -0.36 14.21 -20.49
C ALA A 264 1.04 14.30 -21.12
N ASP A 265 1.33 15.40 -21.82
CA ASP A 265 2.62 15.63 -22.48
C ASP A 265 3.78 15.67 -21.47
N ASP A 266 3.49 16.08 -20.23
CA ASP A 266 4.41 16.14 -19.10
C ASP A 266 4.23 14.97 -18.13
N ALA A 267 3.90 13.78 -18.64
CA ALA A 267 3.68 12.60 -17.81
C ALA A 267 4.95 12.19 -17.05
N LEU A 268 4.76 11.84 -15.78
CA LEU A 268 5.82 11.45 -14.85
C LEU A 268 5.63 10.01 -14.37
N ALA A 269 6.72 9.26 -14.28
CA ALA A 269 6.78 8.02 -13.52
C ALA A 269 7.11 8.32 -12.06
N LEU A 270 6.35 7.72 -11.15
CA LEU A 270 6.66 7.64 -9.72
C LEU A 270 7.46 6.35 -9.52
N VAL A 271 8.75 6.51 -9.25
CA VAL A 271 9.74 5.44 -9.09
C VAL A 271 9.84 5.07 -7.61
N PRO A 272 9.63 3.79 -7.21
CA PRO A 272 9.74 3.39 -5.82
C PRO A 272 11.17 3.58 -5.27
N PRO A 273 11.34 3.68 -3.94
CA PRO A 273 12.66 3.53 -3.33
C PRO A 273 13.19 2.13 -3.67
N VAL A 274 14.47 2.04 -4.07
CA VAL A 274 15.13 0.77 -4.35
C VAL A 274 15.15 -0.04 -3.06
N ALA A 275 14.67 -1.29 -3.12
CA ALA A 275 14.67 -2.22 -2.01
C ALA A 275 16.02 -2.94 -1.88
#